data_AF-A0A1H6B673-F1
#
_entry.id   AF-A0A1H6B673-F1
#
_cell.length_a   1.000
_cell.length_b   1.000
_cell.length_c   1.000
_cell.angle_alpha   90.00
_cell.angle_beta   90.00
_cell.angle_gamma   90.00
#
_symmetry.space_group_name_H-M   'P 1'
#
loop_
_entity.id
_entity.type
_entity.pdbx_description
1 polymer ?
#
loop_
_entity_poly.entity_id
_entity_poly.type
_entity_poly.pdbx_seq_one_letter_code
_entity_poly.pdbx_strand_id
1 'polypeptide(L)'
;MQFFALIEYLISGIVASVWVVALVNEAIDLPVELIKDYKEVFVVVYFPIAYILGIYVDVASSFTIRRTKQCILGMCKYCKFRFFLRTTKKAFYFLAGRPKSDSYERGATILAQSPSDMAKTMDLYVSRDRIARGMALNAFVSAFVSLALLPSMINIKAFLICFLVFLISIFVWARLRRLSSRFKRVAIKKLESNP
;
A
#
# COMPACT_ATOMS: atom_id res chain seq x y z
N MET A 1 -11.34 -5.89 15.43
CA MET A 1 -11.03 -5.11 14.21
C MET A 1 -9.65 -5.41 13.63
N GLN A 2 -8.59 -5.56 14.43
CA GLN A 2 -7.22 -5.83 13.93
C GLN A 2 -7.07 -7.08 13.05
N PHE A 3 -7.73 -8.17 13.42
CA PHE A 3 -7.66 -9.44 12.67
C PHE A 3 -8.25 -9.33 11.25
N PHE A 4 -9.36 -8.58 11.10
CA PHE A 4 -9.99 -8.35 9.80
C PHE A 4 -9.08 -7.54 8.87
N ALA A 5 -8.46 -6.47 9.36
CA ALA A 5 -7.53 -5.67 8.56
C ALA A 5 -6.28 -6.46 8.14
N LEU A 6 -5.84 -7.41 8.97
CA LEU A 6 -4.73 -8.31 8.63
C LEU A 6 -5.14 -9.29 7.51
N ILE A 7 -6.32 -9.90 7.61
CA ILE A 7 -6.86 -10.78 6.57
C ILE A 7 -7.06 -10.03 5.26
N GLU A 8 -7.61 -8.82 5.28
CA GLU A 8 -7.83 -8.02 4.06
C GLU A 8 -6.52 -7.78 3.29
N TYR A 9 -5.44 -7.45 4.01
CA TYR A 9 -4.12 -7.28 3.38
C TYR A 9 -3.50 -8.59 2.96
N LEU A 10 -3.70 -9.66 3.72
CA LEU A 10 -3.19 -10.97 3.32
C LEU A 10 -3.85 -11.45 2.03
N ILE A 11 -5.18 -11.34 1.92
CA ILE A 11 -5.92 -11.71 0.70
C ILE A 11 -5.49 -10.82 -0.47
N SER A 12 -5.48 -9.50 -0.29
CA SER A 12 -5.04 -8.56 -1.34
C SER A 12 -3.59 -8.85 -1.79
N GLY A 13 -2.75 -9.20 -0.83
CA GLY A 13 -1.36 -9.58 -1.02
C GLY A 13 -1.17 -10.89 -1.78
N ILE A 14 -1.93 -11.93 -1.42
CA ILE A 14 -1.92 -13.23 -2.10
C ILE A 14 -2.34 -13.03 -3.55
N VAL A 15 -3.46 -12.34 -3.80
CA VAL A 15 -3.92 -12.04 -5.16
C VAL A 15 -2.88 -11.26 -5.95
N ALA A 16 -2.27 -10.23 -5.34
CA ALA A 16 -1.21 -9.46 -5.99
C ALA A 16 0.04 -10.30 -6.30
N SER A 17 0.42 -11.21 -5.39
CA SER A 17 1.57 -12.07 -5.58
C SER A 17 1.41 -13.03 -6.76
N VAL A 18 0.20 -13.49 -7.07
CA VAL A 18 -0.07 -14.31 -8.26
C VAL A 18 0.31 -13.55 -9.54
N TRP A 19 -0.07 -12.28 -9.64
CA TRP A 19 0.30 -11.41 -10.77
C TRP A 19 1.81 -11.15 -10.83
N VAL A 20 2.44 -10.91 -9.68
CA VAL A 20 3.90 -10.70 -9.60
C VAL A 20 4.65 -11.95 -10.04
N VAL A 21 4.26 -13.13 -9.55
CA VAL A 21 4.88 -14.40 -9.94
C VAL A 21 4.70 -14.65 -11.43
N ALA A 22 3.52 -14.42 -12.00
CA ALA A 22 3.29 -14.57 -13.43
C ALA A 22 4.21 -13.66 -14.27
N LEU A 23 4.34 -12.39 -13.89
CA LEU A 23 5.24 -11.43 -14.56
C LEU A 23 6.72 -11.78 -14.41
N VAL A 24 7.13 -12.23 -13.22
CA VAL A 24 8.53 -12.61 -12.98
C VAL A 24 8.87 -13.88 -13.75
N ASN A 25 7.96 -14.86 -13.81
CA ASN A 25 8.19 -16.11 -14.53
C ASN A 25 8.33 -15.89 -16.05
N GLU A 26 7.73 -14.84 -16.59
CA GLU A 26 7.93 -14.43 -17.98
C GLU A 26 9.33 -13.79 -18.21
N ALA A 27 9.89 -13.15 -17.19
CA ALA A 27 11.18 -12.46 -17.27
C ALA A 27 12.39 -13.31 -16.85
N ILE A 28 12.16 -14.30 -15.97
CA ILE A 28 13.15 -15.17 -15.34
C ILE A 28 12.49 -16.54 -15.15
N ASP A 29 13.07 -17.61 -15.71
CA ASP A 29 12.62 -18.98 -15.43
C ASP A 29 12.80 -19.27 -13.93
N LEU A 30 11.68 -19.27 -13.19
CA LEU A 30 11.70 -19.61 -11.77
C LEU A 30 11.57 -21.14 -11.63
N PRO A 31 12.45 -21.80 -10.86
CA PRO A 31 12.32 -23.22 -10.56
C PRO A 31 11.21 -23.44 -9.50
N VAL A 32 9.96 -23.19 -9.86
CA VAL A 32 8.80 -23.28 -8.95
C VAL A 32 8.62 -24.71 -8.40
N GLU A 33 9.08 -25.72 -9.14
CA GLU A 33 9.01 -27.13 -8.75
C GLU A 33 9.86 -27.46 -7.51
N LEU A 34 11.03 -26.83 -7.36
CA LEU A 34 11.92 -27.02 -6.20
C LEU A 34 11.34 -26.44 -4.90
N ILE A 35 10.33 -25.57 -4.98
CA ILE A 35 9.73 -24.91 -3.81
C ILE A 35 8.71 -25.82 -3.11
N LYS A 36 8.17 -26.84 -3.80
CA LYS A 36 7.13 -27.75 -3.26
C LYS A 36 7.56 -28.53 -2.03
N ASP A 37 8.86 -28.80 -1.90
CA ASP A 37 9.41 -29.61 -0.80
C ASP A 37 9.57 -28.81 0.50
N TYR A 38 9.55 -27.48 0.44
CA TYR A 38 9.81 -26.59 1.58
C TYR A 38 8.54 -25.85 2.05
N LYS A 39 7.47 -26.59 2.34
CA LYS A 39 6.15 -26.03 2.72
C LYS A 39 6.19 -25.09 3.94
N GLU A 40 7.05 -25.37 4.90
CA GLU A 40 7.20 -24.56 6.12
C GLU A 40 7.93 -23.23 5.85
N VAL A 41 8.98 -23.28 5.03
CA VAL A 41 9.71 -22.09 4.57
C VAL A 41 8.80 -21.22 3.72
N PHE A 42 7.94 -21.84 2.91
CA PHE A 42 6.92 -21.12 2.16
C PHE A 42 6.03 -20.31 3.10
N VAL A 43 5.45 -20.92 4.14
CA VAL A 43 4.58 -20.21 5.10
C VAL A 43 5.30 -19.05 5.79
N VAL A 44 6.52 -19.28 6.29
CA VAL A 44 7.28 -18.29 7.07
C VAL A 44 7.74 -17.10 6.22
N VAL A 45 8.06 -17.32 4.94
CA VAL A 45 8.58 -16.28 4.05
C VAL A 45 7.46 -15.62 3.24
N TYR A 46 6.51 -16.40 2.72
CA TYR A 46 5.47 -15.91 1.83
C TYR A 46 4.44 -15.04 2.54
N PHE A 47 3.98 -15.41 3.75
CA PHE A 47 2.95 -14.63 4.42
C PHE A 47 3.39 -13.20 4.76
N PRO A 48 4.62 -12.96 5.27
CA PRO A 48 5.13 -11.59 5.41
C PRO A 48 5.18 -10.83 4.09
N ILE A 49 5.64 -11.47 3.01
CA ILE A 49 5.73 -10.84 1.68
C ILE A 49 4.33 -10.48 1.17
N ALA A 50 3.39 -11.41 1.23
CA ALA A 50 2.00 -11.18 0.84
C ALA A 50 1.38 -10.04 1.65
N TYR A 51 1.57 -10.03 2.98
CA TYR A 51 1.07 -8.94 3.82
C TYR A 51 1.63 -7.57 3.41
N ILE A 52 2.93 -7.48 3.12
CA ILE A 52 3.56 -6.25 2.64
C ILE A 52 3.00 -5.83 1.28
N LEU A 53 2.86 -6.77 0.34
CA LEU A 53 2.23 -6.52 -0.96
C LEU A 53 0.80 -5.99 -0.79
N GLY A 54 0.03 -6.55 0.14
CA GLY A 54 -1.31 -6.07 0.48
C GLY A 54 -1.35 -4.62 0.90
N ILE A 55 -0.43 -4.20 1.79
CA ILE A 55 -0.28 -2.79 2.19
C ILE A 55 0.03 -1.92 0.97
N TYR A 56 0.92 -2.38 0.08
CA TYR A 56 1.34 -1.61 -1.08
C TYR A 56 0.19 -1.44 -2.08
N VAL A 57 -0.59 -2.50 -2.31
CA VAL A 57 -1.79 -2.45 -3.17
C VAL A 57 -2.85 -1.52 -2.60
N ASP A 58 -3.11 -1.54 -1.30
CA ASP A 58 -4.04 -0.62 -0.64
C ASP A 58 -3.58 0.85 -0.81
N VAL A 59 -2.28 1.11 -0.60
CA VAL A 59 -1.73 2.45 -0.75
C VAL A 59 -1.72 2.90 -2.21
N ALA A 60 -1.37 2.02 -3.16
CA ALA A 60 -1.36 2.34 -4.59
C ALA A 60 -2.79 2.57 -5.12
N SER A 61 -3.72 1.66 -4.85
CA SER A 61 -5.12 1.75 -5.30
C SER A 61 -5.78 3.04 -4.81
N SER A 62 -5.65 3.34 -3.51
CA SER A 62 -6.19 4.57 -2.94
C SER A 62 -5.51 5.84 -3.46
N PHE A 63 -4.25 5.76 -3.94
CA PHE A 63 -3.56 6.89 -4.57
C PHE A 63 -4.14 7.13 -5.96
N THR A 64 -4.19 6.07 -6.76
CA THR A 64 -4.68 6.09 -8.13
C THR A 64 -6.12 6.56 -8.17
N ILE A 65 -7.01 6.00 -7.34
CA ILE A 65 -8.42 6.42 -7.26
C ILE A 65 -8.53 7.93 -6.98
N ARG A 66 -7.71 8.47 -6.06
CA ARG A 66 -7.73 9.89 -5.70
C ARG A 66 -7.19 10.78 -6.84
N ARG A 67 -6.14 10.34 -7.54
CA ARG A 67 -5.53 11.08 -8.66
C ARG A 67 -6.39 11.03 -9.92
N THR A 68 -6.90 9.87 -10.29
CA THR A 68 -7.86 9.72 -11.40
C THR A 68 -9.05 10.64 -11.19
N LYS A 69 -9.56 10.76 -9.97
CA LYS A 69 -10.62 11.72 -9.65
C LYS A 69 -10.19 13.19 -9.86
N GLN A 70 -8.98 13.57 -9.45
CA GLN A 70 -8.48 14.94 -9.65
C GLN A 70 -8.30 15.25 -11.13
N CYS A 71 -7.78 14.31 -11.92
CA CYS A 71 -7.67 14.43 -13.37
C CYS A 71 -9.04 14.55 -14.03
N ILE A 72 -10.00 13.68 -13.66
CA ILE A 72 -11.40 13.77 -14.15
C ILE A 72 -12.00 15.14 -13.80
N LEU A 73 -11.83 15.62 -12.57
CA LEU A 73 -12.37 16.93 -12.15
C LEU A 73 -11.66 18.11 -12.84
N GLY A 74 -10.35 18.00 -13.09
CA GLY A 74 -9.58 19.00 -13.84
C GLY A 74 -10.01 19.07 -15.30
N MET A 75 -10.16 17.92 -15.94
CA MET A 75 -10.70 17.81 -17.31
C MET A 75 -12.15 18.30 -17.39
N CYS A 76 -12.99 18.03 -16.37
CA CYS A 76 -14.33 18.60 -16.25
C CYS A 76 -14.36 20.13 -16.21
N LYS A 77 -13.29 20.77 -15.70
CA LYS A 77 -13.21 22.22 -15.58
C LYS A 77 -12.87 22.88 -16.92
N TYR A 78 -12.15 22.17 -17.79
CA TYR A 78 -11.74 22.66 -19.11
C TYR A 78 -12.70 22.28 -20.23
N CYS A 79 -13.40 21.14 -20.16
CA CYS A 79 -14.37 20.74 -21.16
C CYS A 79 -15.79 21.21 -20.80
N LYS A 80 -16.42 22.03 -21.66
CA LYS A 80 -17.84 22.48 -21.58
C LYS A 80 -18.88 21.35 -21.74
N PHE A 81 -18.49 20.08 -21.58
CA PHE A 81 -19.33 18.91 -21.87
C PHE A 81 -20.17 18.49 -20.65
N ARG A 82 -21.07 19.37 -20.22
CA ARG A 82 -21.83 19.27 -18.94
C ARG A 82 -22.76 18.05 -18.84
N PHE A 83 -23.24 17.51 -19.97
CA PHE A 83 -24.28 16.47 -19.98
C PHE A 83 -23.70 15.06 -19.78
N PHE A 84 -22.72 14.66 -20.58
CA PHE A 84 -22.07 13.34 -20.47
C PHE A 84 -21.33 13.16 -19.14
N LEU A 85 -20.74 14.25 -18.63
CA LEU A 85 -20.03 14.26 -17.35
C LEU A 85 -20.93 14.08 -16.13
N ARG A 86 -22.23 14.38 -16.23
CA ARG A 86 -23.20 14.13 -15.14
C ARG A 86 -23.50 12.64 -15.02
N THR A 87 -23.64 11.97 -16.15
CA THR A 87 -23.93 10.53 -16.25
C THR A 87 -22.69 9.71 -15.87
N THR A 88 -21.51 10.08 -16.35
CA THR A 88 -20.25 9.41 -15.97
C THR A 88 -19.83 9.70 -14.54
N LYS A 89 -20.10 10.89 -13.97
CA LYS A 89 -19.92 11.11 -12.52
C LYS A 89 -20.85 10.23 -11.68
N LYS A 90 -22.12 10.06 -12.08
CA LYS A 90 -23.04 9.17 -11.37
C LYS A 90 -22.59 7.71 -11.47
N ALA A 91 -22.22 7.25 -12.67
CA ALA A 91 -21.69 5.91 -12.89
C ALA A 91 -20.38 5.67 -12.11
N PHE A 92 -19.47 6.65 -12.12
CA PHE A 92 -18.22 6.58 -11.36
C PHE A 92 -18.46 6.63 -9.84
N TYR A 93 -19.37 7.46 -9.33
CA TYR A 93 -19.70 7.45 -7.90
C TYR A 93 -20.50 6.23 -7.47
N PHE A 94 -21.20 5.58 -8.40
CA PHE A 94 -21.87 4.30 -8.19
C PHE A 94 -20.86 3.15 -8.12
N LEU A 95 -19.88 3.11 -9.04
CA LEU A 95 -18.83 2.08 -9.09
C LEU A 95 -17.70 2.28 -8.06
N ALA A 96 -17.14 3.49 -7.97
CA ALA A 96 -15.97 3.82 -7.14
C ALA A 96 -16.34 4.41 -5.77
N GLY A 97 -17.63 4.64 -5.50
CA GLY A 97 -18.12 5.24 -4.26
C GLY A 97 -17.86 6.75 -4.17
N ARG A 98 -18.50 7.40 -3.19
CA ARG A 98 -18.21 8.81 -2.86
C ARG A 98 -16.95 8.88 -1.98
N PRO A 99 -16.02 9.81 -2.25
CA PRO A 99 -14.84 9.95 -1.41
C PRO A 99 -15.25 10.40 -0.02
N LYS A 100 -14.89 9.59 0.98
CA LYS A 100 -15.05 9.96 2.39
C LYS A 100 -14.13 11.15 2.67
N SER A 101 -14.66 12.22 3.30
CA SER A 101 -13.80 13.29 3.84
C SER A 101 -12.83 12.68 4.86
N ASP A 102 -11.61 13.25 4.98
CA ASP A 102 -10.47 12.76 5.76
C ASP A 102 -10.83 11.60 6.73
N SER A 103 -10.86 10.38 6.17
CA SER A 103 -11.41 9.19 6.86
C SER A 103 -10.64 8.88 8.14
N TYR A 104 -9.36 9.28 8.17
CA TYR A 104 -8.45 9.15 9.30
C TYR A 104 -8.82 10.11 10.44
N GLU A 105 -9.26 11.33 10.15
CA GLU A 105 -9.70 12.27 11.19
C GLU A 105 -11.04 11.84 11.78
N ARG A 106 -11.97 11.37 10.94
CA ARG A 106 -13.22 10.77 11.43
C ARG A 106 -12.95 9.51 12.27
N GLY A 107 -12.05 8.64 11.80
CA GLY A 107 -11.64 7.45 12.53
C GLY A 107 -11.04 7.79 13.89
N ALA A 108 -10.14 8.78 13.95
CA ALA A 108 -9.59 9.27 15.22
C ALA A 108 -10.68 9.85 16.13
N THR A 109 -11.66 10.56 15.57
CA THR A 109 -12.77 11.15 16.34
C THR A 109 -13.69 10.08 16.93
N ILE A 110 -13.98 9.01 16.18
CA ILE A 110 -14.80 7.88 16.65
C ILE A 110 -14.03 7.11 17.72
N LEU A 111 -12.76 6.79 17.47
CA LEU A 111 -11.92 6.04 18.40
C LEU A 111 -11.55 6.84 19.65
N ALA A 112 -11.73 8.16 19.67
CA ALA A 112 -11.49 8.99 20.84
C ALA A 112 -12.40 8.63 22.03
N GLN A 113 -13.50 7.93 21.78
CA GLN A 113 -14.38 7.42 22.82
C GLN A 113 -13.79 6.22 23.58
N SER A 114 -12.76 5.57 23.02
CA SER A 114 -12.05 4.42 23.61
C SER A 114 -10.54 4.64 23.49
N PRO A 115 -9.87 5.20 24.51
CA PRO A 115 -8.43 5.48 24.49
C PRO A 115 -7.59 4.23 24.16
N SER A 116 -8.01 3.05 24.63
CA SER A 116 -7.32 1.78 24.35
C SER A 116 -7.36 1.40 22.87
N ASP A 117 -8.50 1.59 22.19
CA ASP A 117 -8.63 1.23 20.78
C ASP A 117 -7.96 2.26 19.87
N MET A 118 -7.95 3.53 20.30
CA MET A 118 -7.16 4.59 19.66
C MET A 118 -5.66 4.27 19.71
N ALA A 119 -5.13 3.88 20.88
CA ALA A 119 -3.72 3.51 21.03
C ALA A 119 -3.35 2.30 20.16
N LYS A 120 -4.16 1.23 20.21
CA LYS A 120 -3.97 0.04 19.35
C LYS A 120 -3.98 0.39 17.86
N THR A 121 -4.85 1.30 17.44
CA THR A 121 -4.92 1.74 16.03
C THR A 121 -3.72 2.59 15.64
N MET A 122 -3.24 3.44 16.55
CA MET A 122 -2.00 4.19 16.36
C MET A 122 -0.80 3.25 16.14
N ASP A 123 -0.66 2.23 16.98
CA ASP A 123 0.44 1.28 16.89
C ASP A 123 0.45 0.53 15.56
N LEU A 124 -0.72 0.22 15.00
CA LEU A 124 -0.83 -0.36 13.66
C LEU A 124 -0.31 0.60 12.58
N TYR A 125 -0.69 1.88 12.64
CA TYR A 125 -0.22 2.86 11.66
C TYR A 125 1.30 3.08 11.76
N VAL A 126 1.84 3.15 12.97
CA VAL A 126 3.28 3.24 13.21
C VAL A 126 3.99 1.98 12.73
N SER A 127 3.41 0.80 12.96
CA SER A 127 3.95 -0.47 12.46
C SER A 127 4.06 -0.48 10.93
N ARG A 128 2.99 -0.07 10.21
CA ARG A 128 2.99 0.01 8.74
C ARG A 128 4.01 1.03 8.21
N ASP A 129 4.18 2.16 8.90
CA ASP A 129 5.23 3.14 8.57
C ASP A 129 6.64 2.55 8.70
N ARG A 130 6.91 1.83 9.81
CA ARG A 130 8.19 1.13 10.02
C ARG A 130 8.45 0.08 8.93
N ILE A 131 7.44 -0.70 8.56
CA ILE A 131 7.52 -1.70 7.48
C ILE A 131 7.87 -1.03 6.16
N ALA A 132 7.15 0.03 5.76
CA ALA A 132 7.40 0.72 4.50
C ALA A 132 8.80 1.36 4.45
N ARG A 133 9.26 1.94 5.57
CA ARG A 133 10.63 2.47 5.70
C ARG A 133 11.68 1.36 5.59
N GLY A 134 11.46 0.23 6.26
CA GLY A 134 12.33 -0.94 6.18
C GLY A 134 12.41 -1.52 4.77
N MET A 135 11.27 -1.63 4.09
CA MET A 135 11.19 -2.07 2.69
C MET A 135 11.94 -1.14 1.74
N ALA A 136 11.82 0.18 1.92
CA ALA A 136 12.60 1.14 1.13
C ALA A 136 14.11 0.92 1.32
N LEU A 137 14.57 0.85 2.56
CA LEU A 137 15.99 0.61 2.85
C LEU A 137 16.47 -0.72 2.25
N ASN A 138 15.71 -1.81 2.47
CA ASN A 138 16.07 -3.14 1.99
C ASN A 138 16.10 -3.21 0.46
N ALA A 139 15.12 -2.61 -0.22
CA ALA A 139 15.09 -2.56 -1.69
C ALA A 139 16.26 -1.74 -2.26
N PHE A 140 16.63 -0.64 -1.60
CA PHE A 140 17.79 0.16 -1.97
C PHE A 140 19.09 -0.64 -1.86
N VAL A 141 19.34 -1.28 -0.71
CA VAL A 141 20.53 -2.12 -0.50
C VAL A 141 20.53 -3.28 -1.50
N SER A 142 19.39 -3.94 -1.69
CA SER A 142 19.25 -5.06 -2.63
C SER A 142 19.57 -4.65 -4.06
N ALA A 143 19.25 -3.42 -4.48
CA ALA A 143 19.63 -2.92 -5.80
C ALA A 143 21.15 -2.90 -5.97
N PHE A 144 21.90 -2.29 -5.04
CA PHE A 144 23.36 -2.23 -5.14
C PHE A 144 24.03 -3.60 -4.97
N VAL A 145 23.52 -4.43 -4.07
CA VAL A 145 23.98 -5.82 -3.91
C VAL A 145 23.76 -6.60 -5.20
N SER A 146 22.63 -6.40 -5.88
CA SER A 146 22.33 -7.03 -7.17
C SER A 146 23.36 -6.64 -8.24
N LEU A 147 23.83 -5.39 -8.29
CA LEU A 147 24.88 -4.99 -9.22
C LEU A 147 26.23 -5.64 -8.89
N ALA A 148 26.55 -5.77 -7.61
CA ALA A 148 27.87 -6.24 -7.15
C ALA A 148 28.01 -7.77 -7.19
N LEU A 149 26.95 -8.53 -6.89
CA LEU A 149 27.04 -9.96 -6.65
C LEU A 149 26.37 -10.84 -7.72
N LEU A 150 25.42 -10.32 -8.51
CA LEU A 150 24.76 -11.14 -9.53
C LEU A 150 25.58 -11.22 -10.83
N PRO A 151 25.44 -12.31 -11.60
CA PRO A 151 26.03 -12.41 -12.94
C PRO A 151 25.60 -11.28 -13.87
N SER A 152 26.48 -10.90 -14.80
CA SER A 152 26.28 -9.78 -15.75
C SER A 152 25.03 -9.88 -16.63
N MET A 153 24.48 -11.09 -16.80
CA MET A 153 23.24 -11.32 -17.55
C MET A 153 21.98 -10.86 -16.80
N ILE A 154 22.01 -10.83 -15.46
CA ILE A 154 20.82 -10.63 -14.61
C ILE A 154 20.99 -9.39 -13.71
N ASN A 155 22.21 -8.97 -13.40
CA ASN A 155 22.50 -7.89 -12.45
C ASN A 155 21.78 -6.58 -12.77
N ILE A 156 21.76 -6.14 -14.04
CA ILE A 156 21.07 -4.91 -14.47
C ILE A 156 19.55 -5.06 -14.33
N LYS A 157 18.98 -6.19 -14.73
CA LYS A 157 17.53 -6.44 -14.60
C LYS A 157 17.11 -6.44 -13.12
N ALA A 158 17.84 -7.17 -12.28
CA ALA A 158 17.60 -7.23 -10.84
C ALA A 158 17.77 -5.86 -10.16
N PHE A 159 18.80 -5.10 -10.54
CA PHE A 159 18.99 -3.73 -10.09
C PHE A 159 17.79 -2.85 -10.44
N LEU A 160 17.33 -2.85 -11.69
CA LEU A 160 16.20 -2.03 -12.13
C LEU A 160 14.92 -2.38 -11.37
N ILE A 161 14.65 -3.67 -11.14
CA ILE A 161 13.49 -4.13 -10.37
C ILE A 161 13.59 -3.66 -8.91
N CYS A 162 14.73 -3.91 -8.24
CA CYS A 162 14.93 -3.50 -6.85
C CYS A 162 14.88 -1.97 -6.69
N PHE A 163 15.45 -1.24 -7.63
CA PHE A 163 15.42 0.22 -7.63
C PHE A 163 14.01 0.77 -7.85
N LEU A 164 13.22 0.14 -8.73
CA LEU A 164 11.80 0.49 -8.91
C LEU A 164 11.00 0.23 -7.61
N VAL A 165 11.20 -0.92 -6.97
CA VAL A 165 10.58 -1.25 -5.68
C VAL A 165 10.98 -0.24 -4.61
N PHE A 166 12.23 0.20 -4.59
CA PHE A 166 12.71 1.28 -3.71
C PHE A 166 11.93 2.57 -3.93
N LEU A 167 11.80 3.05 -5.18
CA LEU A 167 11.04 4.26 -5.49
C LEU A 167 9.59 4.15 -5.03
N ILE A 168 8.92 3.05 -5.34
CA ILE A 168 7.54 2.77 -4.89
C ILE A 168 7.46 2.80 -3.36
N SER A 169 8.42 2.17 -2.68
CA SER A 169 8.48 2.12 -1.22
C SER A 169 8.64 3.50 -0.58
N ILE A 170 9.43 4.39 -1.18
CA ILE A 170 9.54 5.79 -0.73
C ILE A 170 8.20 6.53 -0.84
N PHE A 171 7.47 6.36 -1.95
CA PHE A 171 6.14 6.96 -2.10
C PHE A 171 5.14 6.42 -1.07
N VAL A 172 5.13 5.10 -0.87
CA VAL A 172 4.27 4.44 0.11
C VAL A 172 4.59 4.92 1.52
N TRP A 173 5.87 4.95 1.89
CA TRP A 173 6.33 5.45 3.18
C TRP A 173 5.94 6.91 3.40
N ALA A 174 6.24 7.80 2.46
CA ALA A 174 5.90 9.22 2.55
C ALA A 174 4.39 9.43 2.75
N ARG A 175 3.56 8.58 2.14
CA ARG A 175 2.12 8.62 2.31
C ARG A 175 1.66 8.10 3.66
N LEU A 176 2.12 6.93 4.09
CA LEU A 176 1.77 6.34 5.39
C LEU A 176 2.19 7.27 6.54
N ARG A 177 3.37 7.88 6.45
CA ARG A 177 3.84 8.88 7.41
C ARG A 177 2.89 10.05 7.55
N ARG A 178 2.39 10.60 6.43
CA ARG A 178 1.41 11.71 6.45
C ARG A 178 0.10 11.29 7.11
N LEU A 179 -0.40 10.10 6.79
CA LEU A 179 -1.65 9.57 7.35
C LEU A 179 -1.53 9.35 8.86
N SER A 180 -0.44 8.69 9.30
CA SER A 180 -0.13 8.50 10.72
C SER A 180 -0.02 9.83 11.46
N SER A 181 0.69 10.81 10.88
CA SER A 181 0.88 12.12 11.51
C SER A 181 -0.44 12.90 11.70
N ARG A 182 -1.35 12.82 10.72
CA ARG A 182 -2.69 13.42 10.83
C ARG A 182 -3.54 12.74 11.89
N PHE A 183 -3.56 11.41 11.90
CA PHE A 183 -4.26 10.65 12.92
C PHE A 183 -3.73 10.98 14.32
N LYS A 184 -2.41 11.02 14.50
CA LYS A 184 -1.74 11.41 15.75
C LYS A 184 -2.12 12.81 16.23
N ARG A 185 -2.14 13.79 15.33
CA ARG A 185 -2.53 15.16 15.68
C ARG A 185 -3.96 15.23 16.22
N VAL A 186 -4.90 14.56 15.57
CA VAL A 186 -6.32 14.57 16.00
C VAL A 186 -6.53 13.77 17.28
N ALA A 187 -5.86 12.61 17.40
CA ALA A 187 -5.89 11.76 18.58
C ALA A 187 -5.43 12.51 19.85
N ILE A 188 -4.25 13.15 19.80
CA ILE A 188 -3.69 13.91 20.93
C ILE A 188 -4.64 15.04 21.34
N LYS A 189 -5.08 15.86 20.37
CA LYS A 189 -6.00 16.97 20.64
C LYS A 189 -7.29 16.52 21.33
N LYS A 190 -7.76 15.30 21.02
CA LYS A 190 -8.98 14.75 21.61
C LYS A 190 -8.78 14.17 23.01
N LEU A 191 -7.65 13.50 23.24
CA LEU A 191 -7.27 13.02 24.57
C LEU A 191 -7.03 14.19 25.54
N GLU A 192 -6.42 15.27 25.07
CA GLU A 192 -6.23 16.49 25.88
C GLU A 192 -7.55 17.20 26.22
N SER A 193 -8.59 17.04 25.38
CA SER A 193 -9.90 17.68 25.57
C SER A 193 -10.91 16.88 26.39
N ASN A 194 -10.65 15.59 26.62
CA ASN A 194 -11.49 14.69 27.42
C ASN A 194 -10.62 14.10 28.54
N PRO A 195 -10.43 14.82 29.66
CA PRO A 195 -9.68 14.32 30.82
C PRO A 195 -10.36 13.10 31.46
#